data_AF-A0AB94IAM5-F1
#
_entry.id   AF-A0AB94IAM5-F1
#
_cell.length_a   1.000
_cell.length_b   1.000
_cell.length_c   1.000
_cell.angle_alpha   90.00
_cell.angle_beta   90.00
_cell.angle_gamma   90.00
#
_symmetry.space_group_name_H-M   'P 1'
#
loop_
_entity.id
_entity.type
_entity.pdbx_description
1 polymer ?
#
loop_
_entity_poly.entity_id
_entity_poly.type
_entity_poly.pdbx_seq_one_letter_code
_entity_poly.pdbx_strand_id
1 'polypeptide(L)'
;MKQTQAVWRKLHHTRNLSDRYIANALTPVNELIERFIYRLHHESDDMFRVSYGTNFNKINRIKDKEIIKQADKLPSYYQLKGNTFKALKDLEHKHKKLIAQGYPDITGNSPKPLKDGFKTFHDLAATELPAGTKLARVIDPKSGDNSTCWMRIEEFEKLTSRAEWRKKYAVLTEWNGNGEYVTYIVPEGKTLKVWEGKAASQQIKDTDYYIPGGAVQIFLDPRQLERSYVSGRKSTNWGYGEINYQDNGITYLGVPELTKNIGYWYK
;
A
#
# COMPACT_ATOMS: atom_id res chain seq x y z
N MET A 1 -61.43 10.62 -12.18
CA MET A 1 -60.19 10.98 -11.45
C MET A 1 -59.92 10.13 -10.20
N LYS A 2 -60.84 9.96 -9.24
CA LYS A 2 -60.58 9.17 -8.01
C LYS A 2 -60.28 7.68 -8.25
N GLN A 3 -60.96 7.03 -9.20
CA GLN A 3 -60.71 5.61 -9.53
C GLN A 3 -59.33 5.39 -10.17
N THR A 4 -58.88 6.30 -11.05
CA THR A 4 -57.57 6.23 -11.71
C THR A 4 -56.42 6.35 -10.71
N GLN A 5 -56.52 7.23 -9.71
CA GLN A 5 -55.54 7.33 -8.61
C GLN A 5 -55.51 6.08 -7.71
N ALA A 6 -56.67 5.45 -7.48
CA ALA A 6 -56.75 4.23 -6.68
C ALA A 6 -56.09 3.03 -7.39
N VAL A 7 -56.28 2.90 -8.71
CA VAL A 7 -55.61 1.87 -9.52
C VAL A 7 -54.10 2.10 -9.55
N TRP A 8 -53.66 3.34 -9.73
CA TRP A 8 -52.23 3.70 -9.75
C TRP A 8 -51.53 3.38 -8.43
N ARG A 9 -52.15 3.68 -7.28
CA ARG A 9 -51.61 3.33 -5.96
C ARG A 9 -51.53 1.81 -5.74
N LYS A 10 -52.53 1.05 -6.17
CA LYS A 10 -52.51 -0.42 -6.09
C LYS A 10 -51.39 -1.00 -6.96
N LEU A 11 -51.21 -0.49 -8.18
CA LEU A 11 -50.15 -0.94 -9.08
C LEU A 11 -48.76 -0.69 -8.47
N HIS A 12 -48.51 0.50 -7.94
CA HIS A 12 -47.26 0.83 -7.27
C HIS A 12 -47.04 0.02 -5.99
N HIS A 13 -48.10 -0.24 -5.22
CA HIS A 13 -48.01 -1.08 -4.03
C HIS A 13 -47.63 -2.52 -4.38
N THR A 14 -48.28 -3.11 -5.39
CA THR A 14 -47.96 -4.45 -5.89
C THR A 14 -46.54 -4.51 -6.42
N ARG A 15 -46.10 -3.53 -7.22
CA ARG A 15 -44.71 -3.47 -7.70
C ARG A 15 -43.71 -3.39 -6.54
N ASN A 16 -43.94 -2.52 -5.56
CA ASN A 16 -43.07 -2.37 -4.39
C ASN A 16 -43.06 -3.61 -3.47
N LEU A 17 -44.12 -4.43 -3.50
CA LEU A 17 -44.12 -5.72 -2.82
C LEU A 17 -43.33 -6.75 -3.62
N SER A 18 -43.56 -6.84 -4.94
CA SER A 18 -42.79 -7.72 -5.83
C SER A 18 -41.30 -7.43 -5.78
N ASP A 19 -40.88 -6.16 -5.81
CA ASP A 19 -39.47 -5.75 -5.70
C ASP A 19 -38.86 -6.22 -4.36
N ARG A 20 -39.61 -6.15 -3.26
CA ARG A 20 -39.17 -6.64 -1.95
C ARG A 20 -39.06 -8.17 -1.88
N TYR A 21 -40.02 -8.89 -2.44
CA TYR A 21 -39.98 -10.36 -2.48
C TYR A 21 -38.87 -10.87 -3.41
N ILE A 22 -38.63 -10.21 -4.54
CA ILE A 22 -37.51 -10.51 -5.44
C ILE A 22 -36.18 -10.23 -4.74
N ALA A 23 -36.04 -9.08 -4.06
CA ALA A 23 -34.86 -8.78 -3.27
C ALA A 23 -34.61 -9.85 -2.19
N ASN A 24 -35.63 -10.23 -1.42
CA ASN A 24 -35.54 -11.26 -0.40
C ASN A 24 -35.21 -12.65 -0.98
N ALA A 25 -35.73 -12.99 -2.15
CA ALA A 25 -35.43 -14.25 -2.84
C ALA A 25 -33.99 -14.29 -3.36
N LEU A 26 -33.41 -13.13 -3.73
CA LEU A 26 -32.03 -13.00 -4.19
C LEU A 26 -31.02 -12.84 -3.05
N THR A 27 -31.45 -12.45 -1.85
CA THR A 27 -30.57 -12.29 -0.68
C THR A 27 -29.68 -13.52 -0.42
N PRO A 28 -30.19 -14.77 -0.38
CA PRO A 28 -29.34 -15.94 -0.14
C PRO A 28 -28.27 -16.14 -1.23
N VAL A 29 -28.58 -15.79 -2.48
CA VAL A 29 -27.63 -15.88 -3.60
C VAL A 29 -26.54 -14.81 -3.47
N ASN A 30 -26.91 -13.58 -3.11
CA ASN A 30 -25.95 -12.51 -2.85
C ASN A 30 -25.04 -12.84 -1.67
N GLU A 31 -25.59 -13.33 -0.56
CA GLU A 31 -24.79 -13.76 0.60
C GLU A 31 -23.82 -14.90 0.25
N LEU A 32 -24.26 -15.85 -0.58
CA LEU A 32 -23.41 -16.95 -1.06
C LEU A 32 -22.27 -16.42 -1.94
N ILE A 33 -22.56 -15.50 -2.88
CA ILE A 33 -21.53 -14.84 -3.71
C ILE A 33 -20.56 -14.05 -2.82
N GLU A 34 -21.04 -13.27 -1.86
CA GLU A 34 -20.19 -12.53 -0.92
C GLU A 34 -19.27 -13.46 -0.10
N ARG A 35 -19.79 -14.61 0.36
CA ARG A 35 -18.98 -15.64 1.04
C ARG A 35 -17.94 -16.25 0.11
N PHE A 36 -18.28 -16.54 -1.15
CA PHE A 36 -17.31 -17.03 -2.14
C PHE A 36 -16.23 -16.00 -2.43
N ILE A 37 -16.59 -14.73 -2.60
CA ILE A 37 -15.65 -13.62 -2.79
C ILE A 37 -14.73 -13.51 -1.57
N TYR A 38 -15.29 -13.51 -0.35
CA TYR A 38 -14.50 -13.45 0.88
C TYR A 38 -13.52 -14.63 0.99
N ARG A 39 -14.00 -15.85 0.69
CA ARG A 39 -13.17 -17.06 0.71
C ARG A 39 -12.05 -17.02 -0.32
N LEU A 40 -12.34 -16.63 -1.56
CA LEU A 40 -11.32 -16.52 -2.61
C LEU A 40 -10.26 -15.48 -2.25
N HIS A 41 -10.63 -14.35 -1.62
CA HIS A 41 -9.66 -13.37 -1.12
C HIS A 41 -8.80 -13.96 -0.01
N HIS A 42 -9.40 -14.63 0.98
CA HIS A 42 -8.67 -15.21 2.10
C HIS A 42 -7.72 -16.33 1.63
N GLU A 43 -8.21 -17.21 0.76
CA GLU A 43 -7.42 -18.28 0.16
C GLU A 43 -6.31 -17.72 -0.75
N SER A 44 -6.54 -16.62 -1.46
CA SER A 44 -5.50 -15.93 -2.24
C SER A 44 -4.42 -15.30 -1.34
N ASP A 45 -4.81 -14.64 -0.25
CA ASP A 45 -3.88 -14.06 0.72
C ASP A 45 -3.08 -15.16 1.44
N ASP A 46 -3.74 -16.25 1.84
CA ASP A 46 -3.10 -17.40 2.45
C ASP A 46 -2.21 -18.13 1.45
N MET A 47 -2.61 -18.30 0.19
CA MET A 47 -1.75 -18.81 -0.88
C MET A 47 -0.55 -17.90 -1.11
N PHE A 48 -0.71 -16.58 -1.06
CA PHE A 48 0.41 -15.64 -1.15
C PHE A 48 1.35 -15.78 0.05
N ARG A 49 0.87 -16.22 1.22
CA ARG A 49 1.72 -16.51 2.38
C ARG A 49 2.36 -17.92 2.29
N VAL A 50 1.60 -18.92 1.84
CA VAL A 50 1.96 -20.36 1.83
C VAL A 50 2.77 -20.79 0.61
N SER A 51 2.58 -20.19 -0.57
CA SER A 51 3.35 -20.49 -1.79
C SER A 51 4.86 -20.30 -1.64
N TYR A 52 5.32 -19.75 -0.51
CA TYR A 52 6.72 -19.58 -0.16
C TYR A 52 7.24 -20.62 0.85
N GLY A 53 6.39 -21.51 1.37
CA GLY A 53 6.79 -22.66 2.20
C GLY A 53 7.22 -23.88 1.39
N THR A 54 6.63 -24.12 0.21
CA THR A 54 6.90 -25.31 -0.61
C THR A 54 6.63 -25.08 -2.10
N ASN A 55 7.67 -25.11 -2.93
CA ASN A 55 7.71 -25.54 -4.35
C ASN A 55 6.57 -25.17 -5.34
N PHE A 56 5.88 -24.03 -5.21
CA PHE A 56 5.13 -23.46 -6.33
C PHE A 56 5.99 -22.38 -7.01
N ASN A 57 6.09 -22.46 -8.34
CA ASN A 57 6.89 -21.55 -9.18
C ASN A 57 6.82 -20.12 -8.66
N LYS A 58 7.99 -19.53 -8.35
CA LYS A 58 8.15 -18.17 -7.82
C LYS A 58 7.19 -17.21 -8.51
N ILE A 59 6.08 -16.86 -7.85
CA ILE A 59 5.19 -15.80 -8.34
C ILE A 59 6.04 -14.52 -8.33
N ASN A 60 6.44 -14.08 -9.52
CA ASN A 60 7.19 -12.84 -9.68
C ASN A 60 6.26 -11.69 -9.34
N ARG A 61 6.76 -10.69 -8.62
CA ARG A 61 5.98 -9.47 -8.35
C ARG A 61 5.63 -8.82 -9.68
N ILE A 62 4.39 -8.38 -9.82
CA ILE A 62 3.93 -7.64 -10.99
C ILE A 62 4.70 -6.31 -11.02
N LYS A 63 5.17 -5.90 -12.20
CA LYS A 63 5.85 -4.62 -12.37
C LYS A 63 4.81 -3.53 -12.59
N ASP A 64 5.05 -2.34 -12.02
CA ASP A 64 4.16 -1.18 -12.17
C ASP A 64 3.83 -0.86 -13.65
N LYS A 65 4.81 -0.99 -14.55
CA LYS A 65 4.58 -0.79 -15.99
C LYS A 65 3.57 -1.76 -16.61
N GLU A 66 3.49 -2.98 -16.09
CA GLU A 66 2.53 -3.99 -16.57
C GLU A 66 1.14 -3.68 -16.03
N ILE A 67 1.03 -3.23 -14.77
CA ILE A 67 -0.23 -2.72 -14.20
C ILE A 67 -0.74 -1.57 -15.06
N ILE A 68 0.12 -0.63 -15.43
CA ILE A 68 -0.26 0.53 -16.24
C ILE A 68 -0.77 0.13 -17.63
N LYS A 69 -0.19 -0.90 -18.24
CA LYS A 69 -0.58 -1.36 -19.59
C LYS A 69 -1.86 -2.18 -19.60
N GLN A 70 -2.13 -2.92 -18.52
CA GLN A 70 -3.17 -3.95 -18.49
C GLN A 70 -4.43 -3.51 -17.74
N ALA A 71 -4.35 -2.50 -16.88
CA ALA A 71 -5.48 -2.08 -16.07
C ALA A 71 -6.47 -1.21 -16.87
N ASP A 72 -7.74 -1.60 -16.87
CA ASP A 72 -8.85 -0.78 -17.40
C ASP A 72 -8.98 0.55 -16.64
N LYS A 73 -8.69 0.52 -15.34
CA LYS A 73 -8.62 1.69 -14.46
C LYS A 73 -7.34 1.65 -13.65
N LEU A 74 -6.53 2.69 -13.79
CA LEU A 74 -5.28 2.80 -13.05
C LEU A 74 -5.55 3.03 -11.55
N PRO A 75 -4.74 2.41 -10.67
CA PRO A 75 -4.72 2.75 -9.26
C PRO A 75 -4.49 4.26 -9.03
N SER A 76 -5.16 4.79 -8.01
CA SER A 76 -5.21 6.25 -7.72
C SER A 76 -3.87 6.89 -7.34
N TYR A 77 -2.85 6.07 -7.08
CA TYR A 77 -1.50 6.51 -6.74
C TYR A 77 -0.59 6.73 -7.95
N TYR A 78 -0.97 6.30 -9.15
CA TYR A 78 -0.28 6.68 -10.39
C TYR A 78 -0.75 8.06 -10.86
N GLN A 79 0.20 8.92 -11.19
CA GLN A 79 -0.06 10.23 -11.78
C GLN A 79 0.63 10.34 -13.13
N LEU A 80 -0.05 10.97 -14.09
CA LEU A 80 0.51 11.27 -15.40
C LEU A 80 1.42 12.50 -15.28
N LYS A 81 2.62 12.44 -15.86
CA LYS A 81 3.54 13.56 -16.07
C LYS A 81 3.72 14.51 -14.88
N GLY A 82 4.87 14.41 -14.24
CA GLY A 82 5.27 15.33 -13.18
C GLY A 82 6.32 14.65 -12.34
N ASN A 83 7.31 15.39 -11.86
CA ASN A 83 8.13 14.90 -10.76
C ASN A 83 8.06 15.99 -9.70
N THR A 84 7.09 15.83 -8.79
CA THR A 84 6.81 16.81 -7.74
C THR A 84 7.96 16.87 -6.75
N PHE A 85 8.55 15.72 -6.43
CA PHE A 85 9.59 15.57 -5.41
C PHE A 85 10.84 14.93 -6.05
N LYS A 86 11.65 15.75 -6.72
CA LYS A 86 12.84 15.26 -7.43
C LYS A 86 13.85 14.63 -6.48
N ALA A 87 14.31 13.42 -6.80
CA ALA A 87 15.35 12.73 -6.07
C ALA A 87 16.66 13.54 -6.02
N LEU A 88 17.36 13.46 -4.89
CA LEU A 88 18.70 14.00 -4.76
C LEU A 88 19.68 13.28 -5.70
N LYS A 89 20.54 14.06 -6.34
CA LYS A 89 21.56 13.53 -7.27
C LYS A 89 22.88 13.18 -6.57
N ASP A 90 23.20 13.88 -5.49
CA ASP A 90 24.36 13.62 -4.64
C ASP A 90 24.12 14.24 -3.25
N LEU A 91 24.94 13.83 -2.29
CA LEU A 91 25.04 14.42 -0.96
C LEU A 91 25.98 15.62 -0.95
N GLU A 92 25.50 16.72 -0.38
CA GLU A 92 26.35 17.86 -0.03
C GLU A 92 27.49 17.49 0.94
N HIS A 93 28.54 18.32 0.97
CA HIS A 93 29.69 18.13 1.86
C HIS A 93 29.30 18.07 3.35
N LYS A 94 28.26 18.81 3.77
CA LYS A 94 27.74 18.77 5.15
C LYS A 94 27.22 17.38 5.55
N HIS A 95 26.55 16.67 4.64
CA HIS A 95 26.06 15.32 4.91
C HIS A 95 27.20 14.32 5.05
N LYS A 96 28.25 14.46 4.22
CA LYS A 96 29.45 13.59 4.29
C LYS A 96 30.19 13.73 5.63
N LYS A 97 30.23 14.94 6.21
CA LYS A 97 30.75 15.15 7.58
C LYS A 97 29.92 14.44 8.64
N LEU A 98 28.59 14.44 8.51
CA LEU A 98 27.69 13.76 9.44
C LEU A 98 27.83 12.23 9.37
N ILE A 99 28.10 11.66 8.20
CA ILE A 99 28.42 10.23 8.07
C ILE A 99 29.64 9.87 8.93
N ALA A 100 30.70 10.69 8.91
CA ALA A 100 31.87 10.50 9.77
C ALA A 100 31.55 10.63 11.28
N GLN A 101 30.41 11.22 11.64
CA GLN A 101 29.91 11.33 13.02
C GLN A 101 28.96 10.17 13.40
N GLY A 102 28.86 9.13 12.57
CA GLY A 102 28.09 7.92 12.85
C GLY A 102 26.67 7.89 12.30
N TYR A 103 26.29 8.84 11.42
CA TYR A 103 25.07 8.72 10.63
C TYR A 103 25.22 7.65 9.53
N PRO A 104 24.13 7.01 9.08
CA PRO A 104 24.21 5.97 8.06
C PRO A 104 24.92 6.44 6.78
N ASP A 105 25.89 5.66 6.28
CA ASP A 105 26.53 5.96 5.01
C ASP A 105 25.62 5.56 3.85
N ILE A 106 24.94 6.55 3.26
CA ILE A 106 24.01 6.35 2.14
C ILE A 106 24.62 6.69 0.78
N THR A 107 25.95 6.85 0.70
CA THR A 107 26.66 7.22 -0.54
C THR A 107 26.62 6.09 -1.60
N GLY A 108 27.09 6.39 -2.82
CA GLY A 108 27.21 5.37 -3.88
C GLY A 108 28.29 4.30 -3.60
N ASN A 109 29.18 4.55 -2.64
CA ASN A 109 30.24 3.62 -2.25
C ASN A 109 29.87 2.74 -1.05
N SER A 110 28.73 3.01 -0.41
CA SER A 110 28.32 2.25 0.77
C SER A 110 27.83 0.84 0.39
N PRO A 111 27.89 -0.13 1.32
CA PRO A 111 27.40 -1.48 1.06
C PRO A 111 25.87 -1.50 0.91
N LYS A 112 25.35 -2.48 0.17
CA LYS A 112 23.90 -2.77 0.20
C LYS A 112 23.49 -3.15 1.64
N PRO A 113 22.30 -2.75 2.10
CA PRO A 113 21.24 -2.02 1.38
C PRO A 113 21.36 -0.48 1.40
N LEU A 114 22.43 0.09 1.97
CA LEU A 114 22.58 1.54 2.12
C LEU A 114 22.99 2.26 0.85
N LYS A 115 23.61 1.52 -0.09
CA LYS A 115 24.11 2.06 -1.35
C LYS A 115 23.08 2.94 -2.05
N ASP A 116 23.49 4.16 -2.40
CA ASP A 116 22.67 5.13 -3.11
C ASP A 116 21.37 5.53 -2.37
N GLY A 117 21.29 5.31 -1.05
CA GLY A 117 20.09 5.60 -0.25
C GLY A 117 19.63 7.06 -0.34
N PHE A 118 20.52 8.02 -0.61
CA PHE A 118 20.15 9.42 -0.82
C PHE A 118 19.15 9.64 -1.96
N LYS A 119 19.09 8.74 -2.95
CA LYS A 119 18.18 8.84 -4.10
C LYS A 119 16.71 8.62 -3.73
N THR A 120 16.43 8.04 -2.55
CA THR A 120 15.04 7.88 -2.08
C THR A 120 14.46 9.19 -1.55
N PHE A 121 15.29 10.22 -1.35
CA PHE A 121 14.92 11.48 -0.75
C PHE A 121 14.84 12.61 -1.77
N HIS A 122 13.87 13.50 -1.55
CA HIS A 122 13.81 14.81 -2.18
C HIS A 122 14.62 15.85 -1.40
N ASP A 123 14.44 15.83 -0.08
CA ASP A 123 15.24 16.53 0.92
C ASP A 123 15.59 15.53 2.03
N LEU A 124 16.68 15.79 2.77
CA LEU A 124 17.03 14.99 3.94
C LEU A 124 17.75 15.83 4.97
N ALA A 125 17.52 15.49 6.23
CA ALA A 125 18.18 16.04 7.39
C ALA A 125 18.71 14.88 8.26
N ALA A 126 19.83 15.14 8.93
CA ALA A 126 20.33 14.26 9.97
C ALA A 126 19.46 14.45 11.22
N THR A 127 18.86 13.36 11.69
CA THR A 127 18.00 13.36 12.89
C THR A 127 18.49 12.33 13.89
N GLU A 128 18.44 12.69 15.17
CA GLU A 128 18.64 11.77 16.28
C GLU A 128 17.27 11.39 16.86
N LEU A 129 16.98 10.09 16.91
CA LEU A 129 15.75 9.57 17.50
C LEU A 129 16.05 9.13 18.94
N PRO A 130 15.46 9.78 19.96
CA PRO A 130 15.70 9.42 21.34
C PRO A 130 15.05 8.07 21.70
N ALA A 131 15.47 7.51 22.83
CA ALA A 131 14.85 6.37 23.48
C ALA A 131 13.31 6.50 23.56
N GLY A 132 12.62 5.37 23.39
CA GLY A 132 11.15 5.32 23.39
C GLY A 132 10.49 5.73 22.07
N THR A 133 11.24 6.31 21.11
CA THR A 133 10.70 6.62 19.78
C THR A 133 10.25 5.33 19.08
N LYS A 134 9.01 5.34 18.56
CA LYS A 134 8.42 4.20 17.87
C LYS A 134 8.42 4.41 16.36
N LEU A 135 8.90 3.41 15.64
CA LEU A 135 8.95 3.38 14.19
C LEU A 135 8.07 2.25 13.66
N ALA A 136 7.56 2.42 12.45
CA ALA A 136 6.85 1.41 11.69
C ALA A 136 7.55 1.18 10.35
N ARG A 137 7.46 -0.06 9.87
CA ARG A 137 7.86 -0.39 8.51
C ARG A 137 6.88 -1.37 7.90
N VAL A 138 6.29 -0.96 6.80
CA VAL A 138 5.45 -1.81 5.95
C VAL A 138 6.33 -2.78 5.18
N ILE A 139 5.98 -4.05 5.22
CA ILE A 139 6.70 -5.16 4.61
C ILE A 139 5.73 -6.09 3.89
N ASP A 140 6.29 -6.91 3.01
CA ASP A 140 5.61 -8.07 2.46
C ASP A 140 6.28 -9.36 2.96
N PRO A 141 5.68 -10.54 2.72
CA PRO A 141 6.24 -11.83 3.13
C PRO A 141 7.68 -12.07 2.69
N LYS A 142 8.12 -11.48 1.56
CA LYS A 142 9.49 -11.63 1.02
C LYS A 142 10.50 -10.64 1.60
N SER A 143 10.04 -9.63 2.31
CA SER A 143 10.90 -8.57 2.84
C SER A 143 11.63 -9.05 4.09
N GLY A 144 12.91 -8.72 4.24
CA GLY A 144 13.58 -8.85 5.55
C GLY A 144 12.99 -7.83 6.53
N ASP A 145 12.89 -8.17 7.81
CA ASP A 145 12.23 -7.32 8.84
C ASP A 145 13.03 -6.05 9.16
N ASN A 146 14.36 -6.06 8.97
CA ASN A 146 15.29 -5.04 9.46
C ASN A 146 16.01 -4.24 8.34
N SER A 147 15.33 -3.84 7.27
CA SER A 147 15.91 -3.03 6.18
C SER A 147 15.89 -1.52 6.48
N THR A 148 16.17 -0.70 5.47
CA THR A 148 16.57 0.71 5.62
C THR A 148 15.43 1.72 5.77
N CYS A 149 14.30 1.53 5.08
CA CYS A 149 13.21 2.52 5.02
C CYS A 149 12.15 2.27 6.11
N TRP A 150 11.96 3.25 6.98
CA TRP A 150 11.01 3.27 8.08
C TRP A 150 10.19 4.58 8.05
N MET A 151 9.16 4.64 8.89
CA MET A 151 8.42 5.87 9.18
C MET A 151 8.15 5.94 10.68
N ARG A 152 7.78 7.12 11.18
CA ARG A 152 7.30 7.26 12.57
C ARG A 152 5.97 6.53 12.71
N ILE A 153 5.71 5.92 13.87
CA ILE A 153 4.47 5.14 14.08
C ILE A 153 3.22 6.01 13.89
N GLU A 154 3.29 7.28 14.28
CA GLU A 154 2.19 8.24 14.18
C GLU A 154 1.85 8.55 12.72
N GLU A 155 2.83 8.51 11.82
CA GLU A 155 2.61 8.67 10.38
C GLU A 155 2.02 7.42 9.75
N PHE A 156 2.38 6.23 10.26
CA PHE A 156 1.77 4.97 9.85
C PHE A 156 0.31 4.88 10.26
N GLU A 157 -0.02 5.26 11.50
CA GLU A 157 -1.39 5.21 12.03
C GLU A 157 -2.37 6.16 11.31
N LYS A 158 -1.85 7.18 10.63
CA LYS A 158 -2.63 8.07 9.76
C LYS A 158 -2.97 7.47 8.40
N LEU A 159 -2.31 6.38 8.00
CA LEU A 159 -2.54 5.73 6.71
C LEU A 159 -3.82 4.89 6.76
N THR A 160 -4.72 5.16 5.83
CA THR A 160 -6.03 4.48 5.77
C THR A 160 -6.05 3.33 4.76
N SER A 161 -5.12 3.31 3.82
CA SER A 161 -5.08 2.32 2.73
C SER A 161 -3.68 2.10 2.19
N ARG A 162 -3.50 0.99 1.48
CA ARG A 162 -2.28 0.71 0.71
C ARG A 162 -2.06 1.73 -0.40
N ALA A 163 -3.13 2.14 -1.10
CA ALA A 163 -3.02 3.15 -2.14
C ALA A 163 -2.46 4.47 -1.60
N GLU A 164 -2.93 4.90 -0.43
CA GLU A 164 -2.42 6.08 0.26
C GLU A 164 -0.94 5.93 0.65
N TRP A 165 -0.57 4.77 1.22
CA TRP A 165 0.83 4.46 1.55
C TRP A 165 1.74 4.53 0.33
N ARG A 166 1.39 3.85 -0.78
CA ARG A 166 2.16 3.88 -2.02
C ARG A 166 2.32 5.31 -2.53
N LYS A 167 1.22 6.07 -2.58
CA LYS A 167 1.21 7.46 -3.05
C LYS A 167 2.14 8.35 -2.22
N LYS A 168 2.06 8.25 -0.88
CA LYS A 168 2.80 9.11 0.06
C LYS A 168 4.28 8.76 0.16
N TYR A 169 4.63 7.48 0.11
CA TYR A 169 6.00 6.99 0.30
C TYR A 169 6.70 6.54 -0.99
N ALA A 170 6.03 6.70 -2.15
CA ALA A 170 6.53 6.36 -3.47
C ALA A 170 7.06 4.92 -3.59
N VAL A 171 6.34 3.96 -3.02
CA VAL A 171 6.76 2.55 -3.01
C VAL A 171 6.24 1.85 -4.25
N LEU A 172 7.15 1.37 -5.10
CA LEU A 172 6.82 0.58 -6.27
C LEU A 172 6.27 -0.79 -5.88
N THR A 173 5.37 -1.33 -6.70
CA THR A 173 4.79 -2.66 -6.49
C THR A 173 5.83 -3.76 -6.58
N GLU A 174 6.79 -3.62 -7.50
CA GLU A 174 7.88 -4.59 -7.62
C GLU A 174 8.85 -4.59 -6.41
N TRP A 175 8.85 -3.54 -5.59
CA TRP A 175 9.71 -3.44 -4.40
C TRP A 175 9.09 -4.07 -3.17
N ASN A 176 7.78 -3.90 -2.96
CA ASN A 176 7.08 -4.34 -1.77
C ASN A 176 5.59 -4.52 -2.09
N GLY A 177 5.07 -5.73 -1.88
CA GLY A 177 3.64 -6.06 -2.06
C GLY A 177 2.73 -5.64 -0.90
N ASN A 178 3.30 -5.17 0.21
CA ASN A 178 2.61 -4.90 1.48
C ASN A 178 1.98 -6.17 2.11
N GLY A 179 1.22 -5.98 3.18
CA GLY A 179 0.38 -6.96 3.87
C GLY A 179 0.70 -7.03 5.35
N GLU A 180 1.93 -6.69 5.70
CA GLU A 180 2.45 -6.76 7.06
C GLU A 180 3.17 -5.46 7.42
N TYR A 181 3.32 -5.23 8.70
CA TYR A 181 4.25 -4.24 9.22
C TYR A 181 4.94 -4.77 10.47
N VAL A 182 6.12 -4.24 10.73
CA VAL A 182 6.84 -4.41 12.00
C VAL A 182 7.02 -3.05 12.65
N THR A 183 7.11 -3.05 13.98
CA THR A 183 7.43 -1.85 14.75
C THR A 183 8.78 -2.00 15.41
N TYR A 184 9.51 -0.90 15.55
CA TYR A 184 10.76 -0.82 16.31
C TYR A 184 10.64 0.26 17.38
N ILE A 185 11.13 -0.01 18.57
CA ILE A 185 11.21 0.98 19.65
C ILE A 185 12.68 1.26 19.93
N VAL A 186 13.10 2.52 19.89
CA VAL A 186 14.47 2.88 20.25
C VAL A 186 14.72 2.50 21.72
N PRO A 187 15.73 1.65 22.02
CA PRO A 187 15.97 1.17 23.37
C PRO A 187 16.29 2.29 24.37
N GLU A 188 15.99 2.04 25.65
CA GLU A 188 16.39 2.93 26.74
C GLU A 188 17.91 3.17 26.74
N GLY A 189 18.29 4.41 27.02
CA GLY A 189 19.71 4.83 27.01
C GLY A 189 20.37 4.85 25.63
N LYS A 190 19.63 4.61 24.55
CA LYS A 190 20.14 4.69 23.17
C LYS A 190 19.51 5.83 22.39
N THR A 191 20.31 6.35 21.45
CA THR A 191 19.88 7.33 20.46
C THR A 191 20.18 6.75 19.09
N LEU A 192 19.19 6.74 18.21
CA LEU A 192 19.35 6.22 16.85
C LEU A 192 19.60 7.37 15.88
N LYS A 193 20.75 7.35 15.19
CA LYS A 193 21.10 8.32 14.15
C LYS A 193 20.52 7.91 12.82
N VAL A 194 19.69 8.76 12.23
CA VAL A 194 18.97 8.46 10.98
C VAL A 194 19.01 9.64 10.02
N TRP A 195 18.65 9.36 8.77
CA TRP A 195 18.27 10.39 7.81
C TRP A 195 16.75 10.49 7.74
N GLU A 196 16.21 11.68 7.88
CA GLU A 196 14.77 11.93 7.81
C GLU A 196 14.49 13.00 6.76
N GLY A 197 13.46 12.78 5.94
CA GLY A 197 13.16 13.69 4.84
C GLY A 197 12.08 13.17 3.89
N LYS A 198 11.63 14.01 2.96
CA LYS A 198 10.53 13.69 2.05
C LYS A 198 10.93 12.63 1.04
N ALA A 199 10.05 11.66 0.81
CA ALA A 199 10.21 10.67 -0.24
C ALA A 199 10.21 11.31 -1.64
N ALA A 200 11.24 10.98 -2.42
CA ALA A 200 11.31 11.35 -3.82
C ALA A 200 10.27 10.60 -4.64
N SER A 201 9.73 11.27 -5.66
CA SER A 201 8.85 10.66 -6.65
C SER A 201 9.56 9.55 -7.40
N GLN A 202 8.84 8.45 -7.68
CA GLN A 202 9.34 7.34 -8.47
C GLN A 202 8.74 7.35 -9.87
N GLN A 203 9.57 7.59 -10.88
CA GLN A 203 9.16 7.46 -12.28
C GLN A 203 8.99 5.99 -12.62
N ILE A 204 7.86 5.62 -13.24
CA ILE A 204 7.67 4.27 -13.73
C ILE A 204 8.35 4.13 -15.08
N LYS A 205 9.37 3.27 -15.13
CA LYS A 205 10.21 3.07 -16.31
C LYS A 205 9.37 2.68 -17.53
N ASP A 206 9.72 3.26 -18.68
CA ASP A 206 9.06 3.03 -19.98
C ASP A 206 7.60 3.51 -20.04
N THR A 207 7.20 4.45 -19.16
CA THR A 207 5.86 5.05 -19.15
C THR A 207 5.93 6.55 -18.81
N ASP A 208 4.83 7.27 -19.07
CA ASP A 208 4.64 8.68 -18.68
C ASP A 208 4.14 8.85 -17.23
N TYR A 209 4.05 7.76 -16.46
CA TYR A 209 3.48 7.76 -15.11
C TYR A 209 4.55 7.75 -14.03
N TYR A 210 4.18 8.28 -12.87
CA TYR A 210 5.00 8.28 -11.66
C TYR A 210 4.17 8.09 -10.40
N ILE A 211 4.83 7.73 -9.30
CA ILE A 211 4.26 7.76 -7.95
C ILE A 211 4.83 8.98 -7.21
N PRO A 212 3.97 9.88 -6.67
CA PRO A 212 4.43 11.19 -6.18
C PRO A 212 5.41 11.17 -5.01
N GLY A 213 5.16 10.37 -3.98
CA GLY A 213 5.91 10.49 -2.73
C GLY A 213 5.55 11.75 -1.94
N GLY A 214 6.54 12.30 -1.24
CA GLY A 214 6.43 13.55 -0.49
C GLY A 214 6.18 13.41 1.01
N ALA A 215 5.82 12.22 1.51
CA ALA A 215 5.77 11.99 2.96
C ALA A 215 7.18 11.85 3.55
N VAL A 216 7.31 12.20 4.83
CA VAL A 216 8.57 12.08 5.55
C VAL A 216 8.87 10.61 5.82
N GLN A 217 9.98 10.13 5.29
CA GLN A 217 10.51 8.80 5.57
C GLN A 217 11.76 8.89 6.42
N ILE A 218 12.08 7.79 7.09
CA ILE A 218 13.30 7.61 7.88
C ILE A 218 14.15 6.55 7.17
N PHE A 219 15.43 6.85 6.96
CA PHE A 219 16.41 5.92 6.45
C PHE A 219 17.49 5.68 7.51
N LEU A 220 17.64 4.43 7.91
CA LEU A 220 18.55 4.01 8.98
C LEU A 220 19.45 2.87 8.51
N ASP A 221 20.49 2.58 9.28
CA ASP A 221 21.34 1.41 9.05
C ASP A 221 20.74 0.18 9.75
N PRO A 222 20.37 -0.89 9.01
CA PRO A 222 19.93 -2.18 9.56
C PRO A 222 20.78 -2.72 10.71
N ARG A 223 22.09 -2.46 10.68
CA ARG A 223 23.05 -2.95 11.68
C ARG A 223 22.92 -2.25 13.02
N GLN A 224 22.26 -1.09 13.06
CA GLN A 224 21.95 -0.35 14.28
C GLN A 224 20.66 -0.84 14.95
N LEU A 225 19.89 -1.73 14.31
CA LEU A 225 18.65 -2.25 14.87
C LEU A 225 18.91 -3.49 15.73
N GLU A 226 18.39 -3.46 16.95
CA GLU A 226 18.39 -4.62 17.83
C GLU A 226 17.13 -5.46 17.62
N ARG A 227 17.32 -6.74 17.28
CA ARG A 227 16.21 -7.65 16.96
C ARG A 227 15.19 -7.79 18.10
N SER A 228 15.65 -7.73 19.36
CA SER A 228 14.78 -7.80 20.55
C SER A 228 13.79 -6.64 20.65
N TYR A 229 14.04 -5.53 19.96
CA TYR A 229 13.17 -4.35 19.94
C TYR A 229 12.33 -4.24 18.66
N VAL A 230 12.49 -5.19 17.73
CA VAL A 230 11.62 -5.33 16.56
C VAL A 230 10.46 -6.25 16.92
N SER A 231 9.22 -5.80 16.71
CA SER A 231 8.05 -6.63 16.98
C SER A 231 7.94 -7.82 16.02
N GLY A 232 7.11 -8.80 16.37
CA GLY A 232 6.56 -9.72 15.38
C GLY A 232 5.82 -8.97 14.27
N ARG A 233 5.69 -9.61 13.11
CA ARG A 233 4.91 -9.07 11.99
C ARG A 233 3.45 -8.96 12.37
N LYS A 234 2.83 -7.84 12.02
CA LYS A 234 1.41 -7.53 12.26
C LYS A 234 0.73 -7.27 10.93
N SER A 235 -0.54 -7.65 10.79
CA SER A 235 -1.33 -7.33 9.60
C SER A 235 -1.54 -5.83 9.47
N THR A 236 -1.34 -5.26 8.28
CA THR A 236 -1.77 -3.88 8.00
C THR A 236 -3.28 -3.76 7.83
N ASN A 237 -3.98 -4.89 7.66
CA ASN A 237 -5.39 -4.98 7.29
C ASN A 237 -5.71 -4.36 5.91
N TRP A 238 -4.68 -4.11 5.09
CA TRP A 238 -4.84 -3.62 3.71
C TRP A 238 -4.81 -4.75 2.66
N GLY A 239 -4.65 -6.02 3.08
CA GLY A 239 -4.50 -7.22 2.24
C GLY A 239 -3.13 -7.39 1.56
N TYR A 240 -2.89 -8.55 0.95
CA TYR A 240 -1.59 -8.94 0.38
C TYR A 240 -1.51 -8.90 -1.16
N GLY A 241 -2.65 -8.83 -1.86
CA GLY A 241 -2.70 -8.84 -3.33
C GLY A 241 -2.90 -7.46 -3.95
N GLU A 242 -2.16 -7.12 -5.02
CA GLU A 242 -2.44 -5.96 -5.90
C GLU A 242 -3.87 -5.97 -6.44
N ILE A 243 -4.52 -7.12 -6.42
CA ILE A 243 -5.91 -7.34 -6.80
C ILE A 243 -6.77 -7.28 -5.52
N ASN A 244 -6.83 -6.10 -4.91
CA ASN A 244 -7.80 -5.84 -3.86
C ASN A 244 -8.94 -5.02 -4.45
N TYR A 245 -10.14 -5.61 -4.45
CA TYR A 245 -11.37 -5.08 -5.05
C TYR A 245 -11.69 -3.64 -4.61
N GLN A 246 -11.27 -3.26 -3.39
CA GLN A 246 -11.58 -1.95 -2.80
C GLN A 246 -10.66 -0.82 -3.26
N ASP A 247 -9.40 -1.11 -3.62
CA ASP A 247 -8.41 -0.06 -3.93
C ASP A 247 -8.24 0.18 -5.44
N ASN A 248 -8.47 -0.84 -6.27
CA ASN A 248 -7.91 -0.83 -7.62
C ASN A 248 -8.90 -0.98 -8.78
N GLY A 249 -10.16 -1.36 -8.59
CA GLY A 249 -11.07 -1.62 -9.72
C GLY A 249 -10.49 -2.60 -10.77
N ILE A 250 -9.46 -3.37 -10.40
CA ILE A 250 -8.87 -4.39 -11.25
C ILE A 250 -9.77 -5.60 -11.08
N THR A 251 -10.70 -5.70 -12.01
CA THR A 251 -11.53 -6.88 -12.19
C THR A 251 -10.63 -8.03 -12.63
N TYR A 252 -10.76 -9.21 -12.02
CA TYR A 252 -10.22 -10.41 -12.65
C TYR A 252 -10.80 -10.48 -14.07
N LEU A 253 -9.94 -10.59 -15.09
CA LEU A 253 -10.35 -10.88 -16.46
C LEU A 253 -11.34 -12.07 -16.44
N GLY A 254 -12.62 -11.79 -16.68
CA GLY A 254 -13.70 -12.79 -16.72
C GLY A 254 -14.63 -12.88 -15.50
N VAL A 255 -14.46 -12.07 -14.45
CA VAL A 255 -15.41 -12.00 -13.31
C VAL A 255 -16.17 -10.67 -13.39
N PRO A 256 -17.50 -10.65 -13.58
CA PRO A 256 -18.24 -9.39 -13.65
C PRO A 256 -18.14 -8.58 -12.36
N GLU A 257 -17.91 -7.26 -12.46
CA GLU A 257 -18.20 -6.34 -11.35
C GLU A 257 -19.71 -6.33 -11.10
N LEU A 258 -20.14 -6.76 -9.91
CA LEU A 258 -21.45 -6.40 -9.40
C LEU A 258 -21.40 -4.93 -8.96
N THR A 259 -21.48 -4.03 -9.94
CA THR A 259 -21.82 -2.64 -9.63
C THR A 259 -23.20 -2.65 -8.99
N LYS A 260 -23.34 -2.03 -7.81
CA LYS A 260 -24.63 -1.77 -7.17
C LYS A 260 -25.44 -0.79 -8.04
N ASN A 261 -25.92 -1.24 -9.19
CA ASN A 261 -26.88 -0.53 -10.02
C ASN A 261 -28.30 -0.97 -9.64
N ILE A 262 -28.66 -0.78 -8.36
CA ILE A 262 -30.06 -0.88 -7.90
C ILE A 262 -30.79 0.45 -8.15
N GLY A 263 -30.20 1.36 -8.94
CA GLY A 263 -30.59 2.77 -8.92
C GLY A 263 -30.75 3.48 -10.26
N TYR A 264 -31.07 2.83 -11.38
CA TYR A 264 -31.47 3.53 -12.62
C TYR A 264 -32.53 2.82 -13.47
N TRP A 265 -33.33 1.93 -12.86
CA TRP A 265 -34.53 1.38 -13.52
C TRP A 265 -35.79 2.25 -13.35
N TYR A 266 -35.60 3.52 -13.00
CA TYR A 266 -36.66 4.52 -12.92
C TYR A 266 -36.29 5.78 -13.70
N LYS A 267 -36.59 5.78 -15.00
CA LYS A 267 -37.15 6.93 -15.71
C LYS A 267 -38.26 6.43 -16.62
#